data_AF-A0A7J5Y8K9-F1
#
_entry.id   AF-A0A7J5Y8K9-F1
#
_cell.length_a   1.000
_cell.length_b   1.000
_cell.length_c   1.000
_cell.angle_alpha   90.00
_cell.angle_beta   90.00
_cell.angle_gamma   90.00
#
_symmetry.space_group_name_H-M   'P 1'
#
loop_
_entity.id
_entity.type
_entity.pdbx_description
1 polymer ?
#
loop_
_entity_poly.entity_id
_entity_poly.type
_entity_poly.pdbx_seq_one_letter_code
_entity_poly.pdbx_strand_id
1 'polypeptide(L)'
;MIKGEETVKHLKDLRTRAKVALGRKVNSVTKMVNTMLEEELMKEYGEVHKAGTKVTEANSEYLMQLILNADSDEDQVSEELRADVEKTDGETSQRLEEVSEVIKANLWSRHGERKVMFAVGEAEKVYEEAEATQIDLVSYESYEKQLNNLEILIKELKEVHSTWRGWAPATAKKDVEEIVRQLETRKNALKRQKEAEFNKACGAAELARTAAEDERTS
;
A
#
# COMPACT_ATOMS: atom_id res chain seq x y z
N MET A 1 -2.53 -35.90 -41.37
CA MET A 1 -1.88 -35.10 -40.31
C MET A 1 -1.75 -33.65 -40.77
N ILE A 2 -2.82 -32.84 -40.69
CA ILE A 2 -2.81 -31.41 -41.11
C ILE A 2 -3.23 -30.48 -39.94
N LYS A 3 -3.71 -31.02 -38.82
CA LYS A 3 -4.25 -30.24 -37.70
C LYS A 3 -3.21 -29.58 -36.78
N GLY A 4 -1.97 -30.10 -36.74
CA GLY A 4 -0.93 -29.62 -35.81
C GLY A 4 -0.31 -28.29 -36.23
N GLU A 5 0.11 -28.17 -37.49
CA GLU A 5 0.80 -26.98 -38.03
C GLU A 5 -0.10 -25.73 -38.07
N GLU A 6 -1.37 -25.88 -38.47
CA GLU A 6 -2.33 -24.76 -38.48
C GLU A 6 -2.61 -24.24 -37.05
N THR A 7 -2.62 -25.12 -36.06
CA THR A 7 -2.80 -24.78 -34.64
C THR A 7 -1.58 -24.02 -34.10
N VAL A 8 -0.36 -24.49 -34.38
CA VAL A 8 0.88 -23.81 -33.97
C VAL A 8 0.99 -22.42 -34.60
N LYS A 9 0.65 -22.29 -35.89
CA LYS A 9 0.64 -20.99 -36.58
C LYS A 9 -0.36 -20.02 -35.93
N HIS A 10 -1.56 -20.49 -35.61
CA HIS A 10 -2.57 -19.68 -34.93
C HIS A 10 -2.11 -19.19 -33.55
N LEU A 11 -1.49 -20.08 -32.75
CA LEU A 11 -0.95 -19.74 -31.43
C LEU A 11 0.20 -18.74 -31.51
N LYS A 12 1.07 -18.85 -32.52
CA LYS A 12 2.12 -17.85 -32.80
C LYS A 12 1.52 -16.47 -33.11
N ASP A 13 0.43 -16.43 -33.87
CA ASP A 13 -0.28 -15.18 -34.18
C ASP A 13 -0.98 -14.59 -32.94
N LEU A 14 -1.53 -15.43 -32.05
CA LEU A 14 -2.10 -15.00 -30.76
C LEU A 14 -1.03 -14.39 -29.85
N ARG A 15 0.11 -15.08 -29.69
CA ARG A 15 1.28 -14.59 -28.95
C ARG A 15 1.76 -13.24 -29.47
N THR A 16 1.90 -13.11 -30.79
CA THR A 16 2.31 -11.84 -31.44
C THR A 16 1.32 -10.71 -31.15
N ARG A 17 0.01 -10.98 -31.25
CA ARG A 17 -1.04 -10.00 -30.93
C ARG A 17 -1.01 -9.59 -29.46
N ALA A 18 -0.78 -10.53 -28.54
CA ALA A 18 -0.65 -10.23 -27.12
C ALA A 18 0.56 -9.32 -26.83
N LYS A 19 1.74 -9.62 -27.41
CA LYS A 19 2.95 -8.78 -27.29
C LYS A 19 2.71 -7.37 -27.81
N VAL A 20 2.07 -7.23 -28.97
CA VAL A 20 1.74 -5.92 -29.56
C VAL A 20 0.75 -5.17 -28.68
N ALA A 21 -0.27 -5.83 -28.13
CA ALA A 21 -1.24 -5.20 -27.24
C ALA A 21 -0.59 -4.69 -25.96
N LEU A 22 0.27 -5.48 -25.32
CA LEU A 22 1.06 -5.05 -24.15
C LEU A 22 1.94 -3.86 -24.50
N GLY A 23 2.70 -3.94 -25.59
CA GLY A 23 3.59 -2.85 -26.03
C GLY A 23 2.83 -1.54 -26.28
N ARG A 24 1.66 -1.60 -26.92
CA ARG A 24 0.79 -0.44 -27.11
C ARG A 24 0.30 0.13 -25.78
N LYS A 25 -0.11 -0.73 -24.84
CA LYS A 25 -0.62 -0.31 -23.53
C LYS A 25 0.47 0.35 -22.69
N VAL A 26 1.63 -0.28 -22.56
CA VAL A 26 2.80 0.28 -21.87
C VAL A 26 3.16 1.65 -22.46
N ASN A 27 3.33 1.74 -23.77
CA ASN A 27 3.67 3.01 -24.43
C ASN A 27 2.62 4.10 -24.21
N SER A 28 1.34 3.74 -24.20
CA SER A 28 0.23 4.67 -23.93
C SER A 28 0.31 5.20 -22.50
N VAL A 29 0.48 4.31 -21.52
CA VAL A 29 0.58 4.68 -20.10
C VAL A 29 1.81 5.55 -19.86
N THR A 30 2.99 5.14 -20.33
CA THR A 30 4.23 5.91 -20.14
C THR A 30 4.12 7.34 -20.68
N LYS A 31 3.38 7.55 -21.78
CA LYS A 31 3.17 8.90 -22.34
C LYS A 31 2.20 9.76 -21.52
N MET A 32 1.21 9.16 -20.87
CA MET A 32 0.10 9.88 -20.22
C MET A 32 0.14 9.82 -18.70
N VAL A 33 1.09 9.08 -18.10
CA VAL A 33 1.15 8.82 -16.66
C VAL A 33 1.13 10.11 -15.81
N ASN A 34 1.78 11.16 -16.28
CA ASN A 34 1.88 12.43 -15.55
C ASN A 34 0.59 13.27 -15.62
N THR A 35 -0.33 12.97 -16.54
CA THR A 35 -1.58 13.72 -16.73
C THR A 35 -2.82 12.96 -16.25
N MET A 36 -2.70 11.64 -16.06
CA MET A 36 -3.79 10.81 -15.56
C MET A 36 -4.18 11.16 -14.12
N LEU A 37 -5.46 10.98 -13.82
CA LEU A 37 -6.03 11.03 -12.48
C LEU A 37 -5.67 9.76 -11.68
N GLU A 38 -5.89 9.81 -10.36
CA GLU A 38 -5.61 8.69 -9.45
C GLU A 38 -6.30 7.39 -9.88
N GLU A 39 -7.61 7.44 -10.12
CA GLU A 39 -8.41 6.28 -10.52
C GLU A 39 -7.99 5.74 -11.89
N GLU A 40 -7.61 6.62 -12.81
CA GLU A 40 -7.10 6.25 -14.12
C GLU A 40 -5.77 5.51 -13.99
N LEU A 41 -4.83 6.02 -13.18
CA LEU A 41 -3.54 5.35 -12.92
C LEU A 41 -3.72 3.98 -12.29
N MET A 42 -4.61 3.85 -11.30
CA MET A 42 -4.91 2.57 -10.66
C MET A 42 -5.53 1.57 -11.65
N LYS A 43 -6.46 2.03 -12.50
CA LYS A 43 -7.07 1.22 -13.55
C LYS A 43 -6.03 0.77 -14.57
N GLU A 44 -5.20 1.70 -15.05
CA GLU A 44 -4.15 1.45 -16.03
C GLU A 44 -3.10 0.46 -15.52
N TYR A 45 -2.73 0.54 -14.23
CA TYR A 45 -1.88 -0.45 -13.58
C TYR A 45 -2.43 -1.87 -13.72
N GLY A 46 -3.72 -2.06 -13.41
CA GLY A 46 -4.41 -3.35 -13.54
C GLY A 46 -4.53 -3.82 -14.99
N GLU A 47 -4.82 -2.92 -15.92
CA GLU A 47 -4.94 -3.25 -17.34
C GLU A 47 -3.60 -3.64 -17.99
N VAL A 48 -2.49 -3.00 -17.59
CA VAL A 48 -1.14 -3.37 -18.00
C VAL A 48 -0.78 -4.77 -17.51
N HIS A 49 -1.05 -5.08 -16.25
CA HIS A 49 -0.79 -6.43 -15.70
C HIS A 49 -1.64 -7.49 -16.39
N LYS A 50 -2.93 -7.21 -16.62
CA LYS A 50 -3.81 -8.10 -17.37
C LYS A 50 -3.31 -8.35 -18.80
N ALA A 51 -2.76 -7.33 -19.46
CA ALA A 51 -2.14 -7.49 -20.78
C ALA A 51 -0.86 -8.35 -20.71
N GLY A 52 -0.07 -8.19 -19.64
CA GLY A 52 1.10 -9.03 -19.35
C GLY A 52 0.74 -10.50 -19.15
N THR A 53 -0.25 -10.79 -18.30
CA THR A 53 -0.74 -12.16 -18.07
C THR A 53 -1.16 -12.84 -19.37
N LYS A 54 -1.83 -12.12 -20.28
CA LYS A 54 -2.20 -12.66 -21.60
C LYS A 54 -1.00 -13.05 -22.46
N VAL A 55 0.14 -12.36 -22.33
CA VAL A 55 1.37 -12.76 -23.03
C VAL A 55 1.90 -14.07 -22.46
N THR A 56 1.95 -14.20 -21.13
CA THR A 56 2.38 -15.43 -20.46
C THR A 56 1.46 -16.61 -20.74
N GLU A 57 0.14 -16.39 -20.75
CA GLU A 57 -0.85 -17.41 -21.13
C GLU A 57 -0.65 -17.87 -22.58
N ALA A 58 -0.52 -16.92 -23.53
CA ALA A 58 -0.29 -17.25 -24.94
C ALA A 58 1.07 -17.95 -25.16
N ASN A 59 2.10 -17.59 -24.40
CA ASN A 59 3.39 -18.28 -24.40
C ASN A 59 3.27 -19.72 -23.89
N SER A 60 2.55 -19.93 -22.79
CA SER A 60 2.34 -21.25 -22.19
C SER A 60 1.56 -22.18 -23.12
N GLU A 61 0.49 -21.67 -23.74
CA GLU A 61 -0.32 -22.43 -24.70
C GLU A 61 0.48 -22.77 -25.96
N TYR A 62 1.26 -21.82 -26.48
CA TYR A 62 2.16 -22.05 -27.61
C TYR A 62 3.20 -23.14 -27.29
N LEU A 63 3.86 -23.04 -26.14
CA LEU A 63 4.87 -24.01 -25.71
C LEU A 63 4.29 -25.41 -25.52
N MET A 64 3.11 -25.51 -24.91
CA MET A 64 2.41 -26.79 -24.72
C MET A 64 2.11 -27.46 -26.07
N GLN A 65 1.63 -26.69 -27.06
CA GLN A 65 1.33 -27.23 -28.38
C GLN A 65 2.59 -27.64 -29.15
N LEU A 66 3.70 -26.92 -28.97
CA LEU A 66 4.99 -27.32 -29.54
C LEU A 66 5.48 -28.65 -28.96
N ILE A 67 5.39 -28.82 -27.63
CA ILE A 67 5.79 -30.08 -26.96
C ILE A 67 4.93 -31.26 -27.44
N LEU A 68 3.62 -31.05 -27.62
CA LEU A 68 2.70 -32.09 -28.10
C LEU A 68 2.97 -32.53 -29.55
N ASN A 69 3.57 -31.66 -30.36
CA ASN A 69 3.83 -31.92 -31.78
C ASN A 69 5.26 -32.41 -32.05
N ALA A 70 6.11 -32.55 -31.03
CA ALA A 70 7.50 -32.93 -31.19
C ALA A 70 7.69 -34.42 -31.52
N ASP A 71 8.03 -34.73 -32.79
CA ASP A 71 8.61 -36.01 -33.21
C ASP A 71 10.14 -35.97 -33.07
N SER A 72 10.78 -37.12 -32.80
CA SER A 72 12.13 -37.26 -32.21
C SER A 72 13.34 -36.66 -32.97
N ASP A 73 13.17 -36.05 -34.14
CA ASP A 73 14.23 -35.31 -34.86
C ASP A 73 14.14 -33.77 -34.62
N GLU A 74 13.17 -33.29 -33.83
CA GLU A 74 12.88 -31.87 -33.57
C GLU A 74 13.66 -31.23 -32.39
N ASP A 75 14.59 -31.94 -31.75
CA ASP A 75 15.19 -31.53 -30.47
C ASP A 75 15.92 -30.17 -30.52
N GLN A 76 16.56 -29.81 -31.64
CA GLN A 76 17.23 -28.50 -31.81
C GLN A 76 16.25 -27.35 -32.10
N VAL A 77 15.22 -27.59 -32.90
CA VAL A 77 14.15 -26.60 -33.19
C VAL A 77 13.32 -26.35 -31.93
N SER A 78 13.12 -27.39 -31.11
CA SER A 78 12.49 -27.33 -29.80
C SER A 78 13.26 -26.44 -28.82
N GLU A 79 14.60 -26.48 -28.81
CA GLU A 79 15.43 -25.65 -27.92
C GLU A 79 15.42 -24.17 -28.31
N GLU A 80 15.55 -23.84 -29.60
CA GLU A 80 15.46 -22.45 -30.08
C GLU A 80 14.09 -21.81 -29.80
N LEU A 81 13.01 -22.57 -29.96
CA LEU A 81 11.65 -22.10 -29.68
C LEU A 81 11.38 -21.93 -28.18
N ARG A 82 11.91 -22.83 -27.34
CA ARG A 82 11.87 -22.68 -25.87
C ARG A 82 12.60 -21.43 -25.44
N ALA A 83 13.81 -21.19 -25.96
CA ALA A 83 14.59 -20.00 -25.68
C ALA A 83 13.84 -18.71 -26.10
N ASP A 84 13.12 -18.71 -27.23
CA ASP A 84 12.31 -17.57 -27.67
C ASP A 84 11.10 -17.29 -26.75
N VAL A 85 10.47 -18.35 -26.22
CA VAL A 85 9.40 -18.24 -25.22
C VAL A 85 9.95 -17.66 -23.91
N GLU A 86 11.02 -18.25 -23.37
CA GLU A 86 11.67 -17.78 -22.13
C GLU A 86 12.14 -16.33 -22.26
N LYS A 87 12.74 -15.97 -23.40
CA LYS A 87 13.12 -14.60 -23.70
C LYS A 87 11.92 -13.66 -23.67
N THR A 88 10.78 -14.08 -24.24
CA THR A 88 9.56 -13.27 -24.24
C THR A 88 8.98 -13.10 -22.84
N ASP A 89 9.02 -14.13 -22.00
CA ASP A 89 8.57 -14.03 -20.61
C ASP A 89 9.49 -13.11 -19.79
N GLY A 90 10.81 -13.18 -20.03
CA GLY A 90 11.79 -12.26 -19.46
C GLY A 90 11.54 -10.81 -19.88
N GLU A 91 11.41 -10.54 -21.18
CA GLU A 91 11.10 -9.21 -21.73
C GLU A 91 9.77 -8.66 -21.20
N THR A 92 8.77 -9.53 -21.04
CA THR A 92 7.45 -9.16 -20.51
C THR A 92 7.54 -8.79 -19.04
N SER A 93 8.19 -9.62 -18.23
CA SER A 93 8.40 -9.37 -16.80
C SER A 93 9.15 -8.07 -16.56
N GLN A 94 10.25 -7.86 -17.29
CA GLN A 94 11.04 -6.63 -17.20
C GLN A 94 10.20 -5.39 -17.56
N ARG A 95 9.45 -5.43 -18.66
CA ARG A 95 8.59 -4.30 -19.07
C ARG A 95 7.48 -4.01 -18.07
N LEU A 96 6.90 -5.05 -17.47
CA LEU A 96 5.89 -4.91 -16.43
C LEU A 96 6.48 -4.27 -15.18
N GLU A 97 7.69 -4.66 -14.78
CA GLU A 97 8.39 -4.05 -13.65
C GLU A 97 8.67 -2.56 -13.90
N GLU A 98 9.26 -2.22 -15.04
CA GLU A 98 9.61 -0.85 -15.41
C GLU A 98 8.38 0.07 -15.41
N VAL A 99 7.28 -0.33 -16.07
CA VAL A 99 6.06 0.48 -16.11
C VAL A 99 5.35 0.52 -14.74
N SER A 100 5.44 -0.56 -13.95
CA SER A 100 4.88 -0.60 -12.60
C SER A 100 5.54 0.41 -11.70
N GLU A 101 6.88 0.51 -11.74
CA GLU A 101 7.61 1.48 -10.95
C GLU A 101 7.27 2.92 -11.35
N VAL A 102 7.11 3.19 -12.65
CA VAL A 102 6.67 4.51 -13.13
C VAL A 102 5.27 4.87 -12.62
N ILE A 103 4.32 3.93 -12.67
CA ILE A 103 2.95 4.16 -12.19
C ILE A 103 2.93 4.32 -10.66
N LYS A 104 3.61 3.44 -9.91
CA LYS A 104 3.71 3.50 -8.45
C LYS A 104 4.33 4.82 -7.99
N ALA A 105 5.43 5.25 -8.62
CA ALA A 105 6.08 6.51 -8.31
C ALA A 105 5.13 7.71 -8.51
N ASN A 106 4.34 7.70 -9.59
CA ASN A 106 3.33 8.73 -9.85
C ASN A 106 2.19 8.70 -8.82
N LEU A 107 1.64 7.51 -8.55
CA LEU A 107 0.58 7.31 -7.57
C LEU A 107 1.01 7.79 -6.17
N TRP A 108 2.22 7.42 -5.75
CA TRP A 108 2.74 7.83 -4.45
C TRP A 108 3.00 9.34 -4.38
N SER A 109 3.84 9.88 -5.26
CA SER A 109 4.26 11.29 -5.17
C SER A 109 3.12 12.29 -5.36
N ARG A 110 2.10 11.96 -6.17
CA ARG A 110 0.99 12.87 -6.45
C ARG A 110 -0.19 12.68 -5.49
N HIS A 111 -0.37 11.49 -4.94
CA HIS A 111 -1.58 11.17 -4.16
C HIS A 111 -1.26 10.55 -2.81
N GLY A 112 -0.53 9.44 -2.80
CA GLY A 112 -0.29 8.65 -1.59
C GLY A 112 0.43 9.40 -0.49
N GLU A 113 1.53 10.07 -0.83
CA GLU A 113 2.34 10.83 0.15
C GLU A 113 1.50 11.87 0.87
N ARG A 114 0.74 12.69 0.13
CA ARG A 114 -0.10 13.73 0.73
C ARG A 114 -1.19 13.16 1.63
N LYS A 115 -1.88 12.09 1.20
CA LYS A 115 -2.95 11.46 2.00
C LYS A 115 -2.40 10.87 3.29
N VAL A 116 -1.25 10.19 3.23
CA VAL A 116 -0.59 9.62 4.41
C VAL A 116 -0.09 10.71 5.33
N MET A 117 0.63 11.71 4.81
CA MET A 117 1.18 12.80 5.63
C MET A 117 0.09 13.67 6.26
N PHE A 118 -1.06 13.83 5.58
CA PHE A 118 -2.22 14.50 6.17
C PHE A 118 -2.75 13.72 7.38
N ALA A 119 -2.93 12.41 7.27
CA ALA A 119 -3.37 11.57 8.39
C ALA A 119 -2.36 11.55 9.54
N VAL A 120 -1.06 11.58 9.24
CA VAL A 120 0.00 11.74 10.25
C VAL A 120 -0.17 13.08 10.97
N GLY A 121 -0.28 14.19 10.23
CA GLY A 121 -0.39 15.52 10.80
C GLY A 121 -1.62 15.70 11.70
N GLU A 122 -2.77 15.14 11.33
CA GLU A 122 -3.98 15.17 12.16
C GLU A 122 -3.77 14.40 13.47
N ALA A 123 -3.17 13.19 13.42
CA ALA A 123 -2.87 12.41 14.61
C ALA A 123 -1.82 13.10 15.52
N GLU A 124 -0.78 13.69 14.93
CA GLU A 124 0.26 14.43 15.68
C GLU A 124 -0.31 15.68 16.35
N LYS A 125 -1.15 16.43 15.64
CA LYS A 125 -1.81 17.62 16.21
C LYS A 125 -2.65 17.27 17.44
N VAL A 126 -3.48 16.22 17.37
CA VAL A 126 -4.29 15.80 18.52
C VAL A 126 -3.42 15.25 19.65
N TYR A 127 -2.32 14.59 19.33
CA TYR A 127 -1.33 14.19 20.33
C TYR A 127 -0.74 15.41 21.07
N GLU A 128 -0.27 16.42 20.34
CA GLU A 128 0.31 17.64 20.92
C GLU A 128 -0.70 18.41 21.78
N GLU A 129 -1.95 18.51 21.32
CA GLU A 129 -3.05 19.12 22.09
C GLU A 129 -3.33 18.36 23.39
N ALA A 130 -3.34 17.02 23.35
CA ALA A 130 -3.52 16.20 24.54
C ALA A 130 -2.32 16.33 25.50
N GLU A 131 -1.09 16.29 24.98
CA GLU A 131 0.13 16.43 25.79
C GLU A 131 0.22 17.79 26.51
N ALA A 132 -0.24 18.86 25.87
CA ALA A 132 -0.27 20.21 26.45
C ALA A 132 -1.42 20.42 27.46
N THR A 133 -2.39 19.52 27.52
CA THR A 133 -3.58 19.69 28.38
C THR A 133 -3.25 19.32 29.83
N GLN A 134 -3.43 20.27 30.75
CA GLN A 134 -3.35 19.99 32.18
C GLN A 134 -4.56 19.18 32.64
N ILE A 135 -4.29 18.08 33.35
CA ILE A 135 -5.33 17.14 33.82
C ILE A 135 -5.73 17.51 35.25
N ASP A 136 -7.00 17.87 35.43
CA ASP A 136 -7.63 18.08 36.72
C ASP A 136 -9.03 17.44 36.75
N LEU A 137 -9.76 17.60 37.86
CA LEU A 137 -11.10 17.02 38.03
C LEU A 137 -12.13 17.55 37.02
N VAL A 138 -11.91 18.74 36.45
CA VAL A 138 -12.82 19.40 35.50
C VAL A 138 -12.45 19.04 34.06
N SER A 139 -11.16 18.95 33.74
CA SER A 139 -10.67 18.67 32.38
C SER A 139 -10.61 17.19 32.01
N TYR A 140 -10.76 16.27 32.98
CA TYR A 140 -10.60 14.83 32.80
C TYR A 140 -11.45 14.23 31.66
N GLU A 141 -12.74 14.57 31.59
CA GLU A 141 -13.62 14.04 30.51
C GLU A 141 -13.23 14.59 29.14
N SER A 142 -12.79 15.84 29.07
CA SER A 142 -12.32 16.45 27.82
C SER A 142 -11.03 15.77 27.34
N TYR A 143 -10.11 15.51 28.26
CA TYR A 143 -8.88 14.78 27.99
C TYR A 143 -9.15 13.35 27.51
N GLU A 144 -10.12 12.66 28.12
CA GLU A 144 -10.55 11.34 27.67
C GLU A 144 -11.10 11.35 26.23
N LYS A 145 -11.87 12.37 25.87
CA LYS A 145 -12.34 12.53 24.48
C LYS A 145 -11.19 12.75 23.51
N GLN A 146 -10.18 13.55 23.87
CA GLN A 146 -8.98 13.75 23.05
C GLN A 146 -8.20 12.44 22.84
N LEU A 147 -8.02 11.64 23.89
CA LEU A 147 -7.38 10.33 23.76
C LEU A 147 -8.16 9.37 22.86
N ASN A 148 -9.49 9.35 22.98
CA ASN A 148 -10.33 8.53 22.10
C ASN A 148 -10.25 9.01 20.64
N ASN A 149 -10.21 10.33 20.41
CA ASN A 149 -10.01 10.90 19.08
C ASN A 149 -8.64 10.50 18.49
N LEU A 150 -7.58 10.58 19.28
CA LEU A 150 -6.23 10.14 18.88
C LEU A 150 -6.22 8.65 18.49
N GLU A 151 -6.98 7.80 19.19
CA GLU A 151 -7.11 6.39 18.82
C GLU A 151 -7.80 6.16 17.47
N ILE A 152 -8.83 6.95 17.17
CA ILE A 152 -9.52 6.91 15.89
C ILE A 152 -8.55 7.34 14.79
N LEU A 153 -7.86 8.46 14.97
CA LEU A 153 -6.91 8.98 13.98
C LEU A 153 -5.73 8.04 13.72
N ILE A 154 -5.20 7.37 14.75
CA ILE A 154 -4.15 6.34 14.56
C ILE A 154 -4.68 5.15 13.75
N LYS A 155 -5.95 4.74 13.94
CA LYS A 155 -6.55 3.68 13.13
C LYS A 155 -6.73 4.13 11.69
N GLU A 156 -7.25 5.33 11.46
CA GLU A 156 -7.41 5.90 10.12
C GLU A 156 -6.06 6.03 9.41
N LEU A 157 -5.01 6.50 10.11
CA LEU A 157 -3.65 6.53 9.57
C LEU A 157 -3.17 5.14 9.14
N LYS A 158 -3.41 4.10 9.96
CA LYS A 158 -3.06 2.71 9.59
C LYS A 158 -3.81 2.23 8.36
N GLU A 159 -5.09 2.57 8.24
CA GLU A 159 -5.91 2.21 7.07
C GLU A 159 -5.41 2.90 5.81
N VAL A 160 -5.19 4.22 5.86
CA VAL A 160 -4.63 5.00 4.75
C VAL A 160 -3.24 4.47 4.37
N HIS A 161 -2.37 4.23 5.35
CA HIS A 161 -1.06 3.65 5.08
C HIS A 161 -1.18 2.27 4.41
N SER A 162 -2.08 1.40 4.87
CA SER A 162 -2.33 0.09 4.26
C SER A 162 -2.75 0.19 2.80
N THR A 163 -3.69 1.09 2.48
CA THR A 163 -4.11 1.37 1.10
C THR A 163 -2.95 1.83 0.22
N TRP A 164 -2.06 2.67 0.77
CA TRP A 164 -0.97 3.25 0.01
C TRP A 164 0.34 2.45 0.03
N ARG A 165 0.43 1.42 0.87
CA ARG A 165 1.63 0.61 1.05
C ARG A 165 2.08 -0.05 -0.25
N GLY A 166 1.17 -0.51 -1.11
CA GLY A 166 1.55 -1.12 -2.39
C GLY A 166 2.28 -0.16 -3.35
N TRP A 167 2.03 1.14 -3.21
CA TRP A 167 2.51 2.18 -4.11
C TRP A 167 3.71 2.94 -3.55
N ALA A 168 3.92 2.91 -2.24
CA ALA A 168 4.98 3.64 -1.55
C ALA A 168 6.39 3.05 -1.80
N PRO A 169 7.43 3.90 -1.91
CA PRO A 169 8.82 3.46 -1.91
C PRO A 169 9.19 2.82 -0.57
N ALA A 170 10.23 1.98 -0.57
CA ALA A 170 10.65 1.22 0.60
C ALA A 170 11.02 2.09 1.82
N THR A 171 11.56 3.28 1.58
CA THR A 171 11.89 4.26 2.63
C THR A 171 10.62 4.78 3.29
N ALA A 172 9.69 5.33 2.51
CA ALA A 172 8.43 5.88 3.02
C ALA A 172 7.60 4.85 3.80
N LYS A 173 7.60 3.57 3.38
CA LYS A 173 6.96 2.48 4.14
C LYS A 173 7.50 2.39 5.56
N LYS A 174 8.83 2.36 5.70
CA LYS A 174 9.50 2.24 7.00
C LYS A 174 9.26 3.48 7.86
N ASP A 175 9.33 4.67 7.25
CA ASP A 175 9.14 5.93 7.96
C ASP A 175 7.72 6.02 8.55
N VAL A 176 6.70 5.66 7.77
CA VAL A 176 5.31 5.68 8.23
C VAL A 176 5.04 4.58 9.27
N GLU A 177 5.60 3.38 9.10
CA GLU A 177 5.52 2.31 10.11
C GLU A 177 6.12 2.74 11.45
N GLU A 178 7.26 3.43 11.40
CA GLU A 178 7.92 3.97 12.59
C GLU A 178 7.11 5.10 13.24
N ILE A 179 6.56 6.03 12.45
CA ILE A 179 5.67 7.10 12.95
C ILE A 179 4.46 6.51 13.66
N VAL A 180 3.80 5.52 13.06
CA VAL A 180 2.65 4.83 13.68
C VAL A 180 3.05 4.20 15.01
N ARG A 181 4.18 3.48 15.04
CA ARG A 181 4.70 2.84 16.26
C ARG A 181 4.99 3.87 17.35
N GLN A 182 5.57 5.01 16.99
CA GLN A 182 5.85 6.10 17.92
C GLN A 182 4.57 6.73 18.45
N LEU A 183 3.59 7.04 17.60
CA LEU A 183 2.29 7.57 18.00
C LEU A 183 1.57 6.63 18.97
N GLU A 184 1.57 5.32 18.71
CA GLU A 184 0.97 4.35 19.63
C GLU A 184 1.67 4.31 20.99
N THR A 185 3.01 4.36 20.99
CA THR A 185 3.80 4.38 22.22
C THR A 185 3.51 5.63 23.03
N ARG A 186 3.54 6.79 22.37
CA ARG A 186 3.29 8.10 22.99
C ARG A 186 1.85 8.21 23.51
N LYS A 187 0.86 7.78 22.73
CA LYS A 187 -0.55 7.69 23.19
C LYS A 187 -0.69 6.84 24.46
N ASN A 188 -0.03 5.67 24.51
CA ASN A 188 -0.09 4.82 25.69
C ASN A 188 0.57 5.48 26.91
N ALA A 189 1.59 6.32 26.71
CA ALA A 189 2.15 7.14 27.78
C ALA A 189 1.15 8.19 28.29
N LEU A 190 0.46 8.90 27.38
CA LEU A 190 -0.60 9.86 27.75
C LEU A 190 -1.74 9.21 28.54
N LYS A 191 -2.11 7.95 28.22
CA LYS A 191 -3.09 7.18 28.99
C LYS A 191 -2.63 6.94 30.43
N ARG A 192 -1.38 6.52 30.62
CA ARG A 192 -0.81 6.30 31.96
C ARG A 192 -0.71 7.60 32.75
N GLN A 193 -0.29 8.69 32.08
CA GLN A 193 -0.24 10.02 32.69
C GLN A 193 -1.62 10.48 33.16
N LYS A 194 -2.66 10.28 32.33
CA LYS A 194 -4.06 10.55 32.70
C LYS A 194 -4.46 9.87 33.99
N GLU A 195 -4.23 8.56 34.09
CA GLU A 195 -4.58 7.78 35.28
C GLU A 195 -3.83 8.30 36.51
N ALA A 196 -2.53 8.59 36.37
CA ALA A 196 -1.70 9.08 37.47
C ALA A 196 -2.15 10.47 37.97
N GLU A 197 -2.36 11.44 37.08
CA GLU A 197 -2.75 12.79 37.46
C GLU A 197 -4.18 12.84 38.01
N PHE A 198 -5.11 12.04 37.47
CA PHE A 198 -6.46 11.95 38.03
C PHE A 198 -6.46 11.42 39.47
N ASN A 199 -5.73 10.32 39.73
CA ASN A 199 -5.60 9.77 41.07
C ASN A 199 -5.01 10.77 42.06
N LYS A 200 -4.01 11.54 41.61
CA LYS A 200 -3.40 12.63 42.41
C LYS A 200 -4.39 13.75 42.70
N ALA A 201 -5.19 14.16 41.72
CA ALA A 201 -6.21 15.21 41.89
C ALA A 201 -7.31 14.76 42.87
N CYS A 202 -7.78 13.52 42.77
CA CYS A 202 -8.74 12.94 43.73
C CYS A 202 -8.18 12.92 45.16
N GLY A 203 -6.96 12.42 45.36
CA GLY A 203 -6.33 12.37 46.68
C GLY A 203 -6.13 13.77 47.29
N ALA A 204 -5.75 14.76 46.48
CA ALA A 204 -5.62 16.15 46.94
C ALA A 204 -6.98 16.74 47.36
N ALA A 205 -8.05 16.46 46.61
CA ALA A 205 -9.40 16.92 46.94
C ALA A 205 -9.93 16.27 48.23
N GLU A 206 -9.64 14.99 48.46
CA GLU A 206 -10.00 14.30 49.70
C GLU A 206 -9.29 14.88 50.92
N LEU A 207 -7.97 15.10 50.83
CA LEU A 207 -7.18 15.72 51.89
C LEU A 207 -7.66 17.15 52.21
N ALA A 208 -8.02 17.92 51.19
CA ALA A 208 -8.58 19.26 51.36
C ALA A 208 -9.95 19.20 52.06
N ARG A 209 -10.78 18.20 51.75
CA ARG A 209 -12.08 18.01 52.39
C ARG A 209 -11.93 17.68 53.88
N THR A 210 -11.03 16.75 54.23
CA THR A 210 -10.80 16.38 55.64
C THR A 210 -10.27 17.55 56.46
N ALA A 211 -9.34 18.33 55.92
CA ALA A 211 -8.81 19.51 56.61
C ALA A 211 -9.90 20.58 56.88
N ALA A 212 -10.80 20.80 55.91
CA ALA A 212 -11.91 21.74 56.07
C ALA A 212 -12.98 21.25 57.07
N GLU A 213 -13.13 19.94 57.26
CA GLU A 213 -14.02 19.34 58.26
C GLU A 213 -13.43 19.48 59.68
N ASP A 214 -12.12 19.29 59.83
CA ASP A 214 -11.40 19.47 61.11
C ASP A 214 -11.40 20.94 61.58
N GLU A 215 -11.25 21.91 60.67
CA GLU A 215 -11.33 23.35 60.99
C GLU A 215 -12.73 23.81 61.39
N ARG A 216 -13.80 23.12 60.94
CA ARG A 216 -15.19 23.45 61.31
C ARG A 216 -15.62 22.86 62.65
N THR A 217 -14.89 21.87 63.16
CA THR A 217 -15.22 21.14 64.38
C THR A 217 -14.35 21.55 65.58
N SER A 218 -13.37 22.45 65.37
CA SER A 218 -12.58 23.14 66.40
C SER A 218 -13.16 24.51 66.76
#